data_AF-A0A9W9Z4J0-F1
#
_entry.id   AF-A0A9W9Z4J0-F1
#
_cell.length_a   1.000
_cell.length_b   1.000
_cell.length_c   1.000
_cell.angle_alpha   90.00
_cell.angle_beta   90.00
_cell.angle_gamma   90.00
#
_symmetry.space_group_name_H-M   'P 1'
#
loop_
_entity.id
_entity.type
_entity.pdbx_description
1 polymer ?
#
loop_
_entity_poly.entity_id
_entity_poly.type
_entity_poly.pdbx_seq_one_letter_code
_entity_poly.pdbx_strand_id
1 'polypeptide(L)'
;MILQLIILLIIFVFQEKDPTLLKWQKEQKHWHYHMQGDQVVAEFMDGLVQEHQRKDDLISMFSPVLDMLAERSKDLSSLLQSDIRNYIDILLFFAKHIGLTEILVSSRFWLPPKSPIGAIQGHAFEKQTLLGFLMGLTSMSRDPSKPCEFFQRPTEQSHAEMQATMANLRTHLDSFIRKTPQGLRGTHIGSETTRELTKEEAASLYATDATST
;
A
#
# COMPACT_ATOMS: atom_id res chain seq x y z
N MET A 1 13.03 -5.19 -10.93
CA MET A 1 12.25 -5.79 -12.05
C MET A 1 10.75 -5.53 -11.94
N ILE A 2 10.11 -5.72 -10.78
CA ILE A 2 8.67 -5.47 -10.58
C ILE A 2 8.27 -4.03 -10.90
N LEU A 3 9.05 -3.04 -10.47
CA LEU A 3 8.75 -1.63 -10.73
C LEU A 3 8.74 -1.28 -12.24
N GLN A 4 9.64 -1.88 -13.02
CA GLN A 4 9.64 -1.73 -14.48
C GLN A 4 8.40 -2.36 -15.12
N LEU A 5 7.95 -3.52 -14.62
CA LEU A 5 6.72 -4.15 -15.09
C LEU A 5 5.49 -3.27 -14.79
N ILE A 6 5.44 -2.62 -13.63
CA ILE A 6 4.36 -1.68 -13.28
C ILE A 6 4.36 -0.49 -14.24
N ILE A 7 5.53 0.11 -14.48
CA ILE A 7 5.64 1.23 -15.42
C ILE A 7 5.17 0.80 -16.82
N LEU A 8 5.62 -0.36 -17.30
CA LEU A 8 5.19 -0.89 -18.60
C LEU A 8 3.69 -1.18 -18.64
N LEU A 9 3.11 -1.70 -17.56
CA LEU A 9 1.68 -1.98 -17.45
C LEU A 9 0.86 -0.68 -17.47
N ILE A 10 1.28 0.34 -16.71
CA ILE A 10 0.63 1.66 -16.70
C ILE A 10 0.70 2.27 -18.10
N ILE A 11 1.88 2.25 -18.73
CA ILE A 11 2.07 2.77 -20.10
C ILE A 11 1.18 2.02 -21.10
N PHE A 12 1.12 0.70 -21.02
CA PHE A 12 0.31 -0.12 -21.93
C PHE A 12 -1.19 0.19 -21.80
N VAL A 13 -1.70 0.24 -20.56
CA VAL A 13 -3.10 0.62 -20.27
C VAL A 13 -3.41 2.03 -20.77
N PHE A 14 -2.43 2.95 -20.69
CA PHE A 14 -2.58 4.31 -21.19
C PHE A 14 -2.60 4.42 -22.72
N GLN A 15 -1.74 3.67 -23.42
CA GLN A 15 -1.71 3.66 -24.88
C GLN A 15 -3.02 3.19 -25.51
N GLU A 16 -3.73 2.29 -24.83
CA GLU A 16 -5.02 1.79 -25.32
C GLU A 16 -6.15 2.83 -25.19
N LYS A 17 -6.05 3.74 -24.22
CA LYS A 17 -7.11 4.72 -23.93
C LYS A 17 -6.95 6.09 -24.59
N ASP A 18 -5.74 6.58 -24.80
CA ASP A 18 -5.53 7.91 -25.40
C ASP A 18 -4.36 7.94 -26.41
N PRO A 19 -4.65 8.00 -27.72
CA PRO A 19 -3.62 8.04 -28.76
C PRO A 19 -2.80 9.34 -28.81
N THR A 20 -3.21 10.41 -28.11
CA THR A 20 -2.44 11.67 -28.03
C THR A 20 -1.16 11.55 -27.19
N LEU A 21 -1.03 10.45 -26.44
CA LEU A 21 0.15 10.09 -25.64
C LEU A 21 1.36 9.63 -26.46
N LEU A 22 1.30 9.67 -27.79
CA LEU A 22 2.50 9.51 -28.64
C LEU A 22 3.61 10.53 -28.29
N LYS A 23 3.24 11.70 -27.78
CA LYS A 23 4.19 12.70 -27.25
C LYS A 23 4.96 12.14 -26.04
N TRP A 24 4.25 11.46 -25.14
CA TRP A 24 4.84 10.74 -24.02
C TRP A 24 5.71 9.59 -24.49
N GLN A 25 5.38 8.88 -25.56
CA GLN A 25 6.27 7.82 -26.09
C GLN A 25 7.66 8.34 -26.51
N LYS A 26 7.73 9.58 -27.04
CA LYS A 26 9.01 10.24 -27.35
C LYS A 26 9.77 10.61 -26.07
N GLU A 27 9.09 11.11 -25.06
CA GLU A 27 9.69 11.39 -23.75
C GLU A 27 10.10 10.09 -23.04
N GLN A 28 9.33 9.01 -23.17
CA GLN A 28 9.62 7.68 -22.63
C GLN A 28 10.91 7.10 -23.19
N LYS A 29 11.21 7.29 -24.49
CA LYS A 29 12.52 6.91 -25.02
C LYS A 29 13.65 7.68 -24.36
N HIS A 30 13.43 8.95 -23.99
CA HIS A 30 14.40 9.74 -23.24
C HIS A 30 14.53 9.24 -21.79
N TRP A 31 13.41 8.88 -21.15
CA TRP A 31 13.40 8.33 -19.78
C TRP A 31 13.95 6.90 -19.68
N HIS A 32 13.75 6.06 -20.70
CA HIS A 32 14.25 4.67 -20.72
C HIS A 32 15.78 4.60 -20.63
N TYR A 33 16.49 5.60 -21.17
CA TYR A 33 17.95 5.70 -21.04
C TYR A 33 18.41 6.32 -19.70
N HIS A 34 17.53 7.00 -18.97
CA HIS A 34 17.86 7.75 -17.74
C HIS A 34 17.26 7.19 -16.44
N MET A 35 16.33 6.23 -16.53
CA MET A 35 15.67 5.56 -15.39
C MET A 35 16.57 4.49 -14.75
N GLN A 36 17.80 4.86 -14.38
CA GLN A 36 18.73 3.98 -13.65
C GLN A 36 18.69 4.17 -12.13
N GLY A 37 17.67 4.85 -11.59
CA GLY A 37 17.55 5.05 -10.14
C GLY A 37 16.10 5.07 -9.64
N ASP A 38 15.90 4.52 -8.44
CA ASP A 38 14.61 4.50 -7.73
C ASP A 38 13.99 5.90 -7.58
N GLN A 39 14.83 6.94 -7.47
CA GLN A 39 14.41 8.34 -7.35
C GLN A 39 13.68 8.85 -8.61
N VAL A 40 14.20 8.53 -9.80
CA VAL A 40 13.63 9.00 -11.07
C VAL A 40 12.24 8.38 -11.29
N VAL A 41 12.08 7.11 -10.92
CA VAL A 41 10.78 6.45 -10.98
C VAL A 41 9.79 7.09 -10.02
N ALA A 42 10.20 7.35 -8.78
CA ALA A 42 9.32 7.98 -7.80
C ALA A 42 8.83 9.37 -8.26
N GLU A 43 9.72 10.19 -8.82
CA GLU A 43 9.39 11.51 -9.37
C GLU A 43 8.44 11.42 -10.58
N PHE A 44 8.68 10.46 -11.47
CA PHE A 44 7.79 10.22 -12.61
C PHE A 44 6.38 9.81 -12.15
N MET A 45 6.31 8.87 -11.20
CA MET A 45 5.04 8.40 -10.66
C MET A 45 4.30 9.52 -9.91
N ASP A 46 5.02 10.35 -9.14
CA ASP A 46 4.45 11.54 -8.52
C ASP A 46 3.90 12.50 -9.60
N GLY A 47 4.65 12.76 -10.67
CA GLY A 47 4.23 13.60 -11.79
C GLY A 47 2.94 13.11 -12.44
N LEU A 48 2.83 11.80 -12.70
CA LEU A 48 1.61 11.18 -13.25
C LEU A 48 0.39 11.42 -12.37
N VAL A 49 0.53 11.25 -11.04
CA VAL A 49 -0.58 11.48 -10.11
C VAL A 49 -0.98 12.95 -10.08
N GLN A 50 -0.02 13.88 -10.19
CA GLN A 50 -0.30 15.32 -10.21
C GLN A 50 -1.00 15.78 -11.49
N GLU A 51 -0.64 15.20 -12.64
CA GLU A 51 -1.24 15.51 -13.93
C GLU A 51 -2.67 14.96 -14.05
N HIS A 52 -2.92 13.77 -13.50
CA HIS A 52 -4.22 13.10 -13.55
C HIS A 52 -4.98 13.25 -12.23
N GLN A 53 -5.58 14.42 -11.98
CA GLN A 53 -6.36 14.63 -10.75
C GLN A 53 -7.78 14.07 -10.79
N ARG A 54 -8.28 13.68 -11.98
CA ARG A 54 -9.60 13.08 -12.09
C ARG A 54 -9.57 11.65 -11.54
N LYS A 55 -10.54 11.35 -10.68
CA LYS A 55 -10.65 10.06 -10.00
C LYS A 55 -10.71 8.88 -10.99
N ASP A 56 -11.46 9.01 -12.08
CA ASP A 56 -11.61 7.95 -13.07
C ASP A 56 -10.30 7.64 -13.81
N ASP A 57 -9.49 8.67 -14.08
CA ASP A 57 -8.18 8.52 -14.71
C ASP A 57 -7.26 7.72 -13.78
N LEU A 58 -7.15 8.15 -12.51
CA LEU A 58 -6.36 7.45 -11.49
C LEU A 58 -6.84 6.01 -11.27
N ILE A 59 -8.15 5.77 -11.19
CA ILE A 59 -8.71 4.41 -11.08
C ILE A 59 -8.23 3.57 -12.25
N SER A 60 -8.35 4.08 -13.47
CA SER A 60 -7.98 3.30 -14.65
C SER A 60 -6.48 3.02 -14.75
N MET A 61 -5.64 3.94 -14.28
CA MET A 61 -4.18 3.77 -14.27
C MET A 61 -3.70 2.82 -13.18
N PHE A 62 -4.25 2.95 -11.97
CA PHE A 62 -3.67 2.35 -10.77
C PHE A 62 -4.42 1.10 -10.28
N SER A 63 -5.67 0.85 -10.70
CA SER A 63 -6.36 -0.40 -10.35
C SER A 63 -5.62 -1.64 -10.87
N PRO A 64 -5.10 -1.67 -12.11
CA PRO A 64 -4.32 -2.82 -12.60
C PRO A 64 -3.07 -3.10 -11.76
N VAL A 65 -2.46 -2.05 -11.18
CA VAL A 65 -1.32 -2.19 -10.26
C VAL A 65 -1.77 -2.90 -8.98
N LEU A 66 -2.95 -2.57 -8.44
CA LEU A 66 -3.51 -3.25 -7.27
C LEU A 66 -3.89 -4.71 -7.57
N ASP A 67 -4.48 -5.01 -8.74
CA ASP A 67 -4.76 -6.39 -9.15
C ASP A 67 -3.45 -7.19 -9.22
N MET A 68 -2.40 -6.62 -9.82
CA MET A 68 -1.09 -7.27 -9.90
C MET A 68 -0.47 -7.49 -8.50
N LEU A 69 -0.56 -6.51 -7.61
CA LEU A 69 -0.05 -6.63 -6.24
C LEU A 69 -0.79 -7.74 -5.47
N ALA A 70 -2.12 -7.78 -5.58
CA ALA A 70 -2.94 -8.78 -4.89
C ALA A 70 -2.70 -10.20 -5.40
N GLU A 71 -2.42 -10.36 -6.70
CA GLU A 71 -2.11 -11.68 -7.25
C GLU A 71 -0.75 -12.16 -6.74
N ARG A 72 0.25 -11.30 -6.80
CA ARG A 72 1.62 -11.64 -6.46
C ARG A 72 1.89 -11.73 -4.95
N SER A 73 1.10 -11.05 -4.12
CA SER A 73 1.24 -11.18 -2.66
C SER A 73 1.01 -12.61 -2.17
N LYS A 74 0.33 -13.45 -2.97
CA LYS A 74 0.13 -14.88 -2.68
C LYS A 74 1.43 -15.69 -2.77
N ASP A 75 2.38 -15.24 -3.60
CA ASP A 75 3.70 -15.87 -3.77
C ASP A 75 4.70 -15.43 -2.70
N LEU A 76 4.34 -14.40 -1.92
CA LEU A 76 5.21 -13.84 -0.90
C LEU A 76 4.99 -14.57 0.43
N SER A 77 6.01 -15.28 0.89
CA SER A 77 5.95 -16.10 2.10
C SER A 77 6.85 -15.59 3.22
N SER A 78 7.78 -14.69 2.92
CA SER A 78 8.85 -14.29 3.84
C SER A 78 9.19 -12.80 3.73
N LEU A 79 9.43 -12.18 4.88
CA LEU A 79 9.88 -10.78 4.99
C LEU A 79 11.29 -10.56 4.41
N LEU A 80 12.03 -11.62 4.07
CA LEU A 80 13.36 -11.52 3.45
C LEU A 80 13.35 -11.58 1.93
N GLN A 81 12.22 -11.91 1.30
CA GLN A 81 12.15 -11.89 -0.15
C GLN A 81 12.45 -10.48 -0.64
N SER A 82 13.43 -10.34 -1.54
CA SER A 82 13.87 -9.03 -2.05
C SER A 82 12.72 -8.23 -2.66
N ASP A 83 11.69 -8.92 -3.12
CA ASP A 83 10.50 -8.32 -3.68
C ASP A 83 9.61 -7.64 -2.63
N ILE A 84 9.60 -8.09 -1.37
CA ILE A 84 8.74 -7.52 -0.31
C ILE A 84 8.92 -6.01 -0.18
N ARG A 85 10.17 -5.54 -0.34
CA ARG A 85 10.51 -4.13 -0.27
C ARG A 85 9.82 -3.34 -1.38
N ASN A 86 9.77 -3.89 -2.59
CA ASN A 86 9.05 -3.27 -3.71
C ASN A 86 7.54 -3.20 -3.41
N TYR A 87 6.93 -4.25 -2.83
CA TYR A 87 5.51 -4.23 -2.44
C TYR A 87 5.20 -3.11 -1.47
N ILE A 88 6.03 -3.00 -0.43
CA ILE A 88 5.91 -1.99 0.59
C ILE A 88 6.06 -0.60 -0.02
N ASP A 89 7.11 -0.38 -0.81
CA ASP A 89 7.38 0.91 -1.43
C ASP A 89 6.19 1.35 -2.33
N ILE A 90 5.54 0.41 -3.03
CA ILE A 90 4.34 0.70 -3.82
C ILE A 90 3.15 1.03 -2.92
N LEU A 91 2.88 0.24 -1.87
CA LEU A 91 1.77 0.52 -0.95
C LEU A 91 1.95 1.85 -0.21
N LEU A 92 3.18 2.20 0.15
CA LEU A 92 3.53 3.51 0.69
C LEU A 92 3.30 4.63 -0.33
N PHE A 93 3.59 4.39 -1.61
CA PHE A 93 3.27 5.33 -2.68
C PHE A 93 1.76 5.57 -2.81
N PHE A 94 0.93 4.53 -2.75
CA PHE A 94 -0.53 4.69 -2.71
C PHE A 94 -0.99 5.49 -1.49
N ALA A 95 -0.41 5.22 -0.31
CA ALA A 95 -0.74 5.91 0.93
C ALA A 95 -0.29 7.39 0.96
N LYS A 96 0.70 7.77 0.16
CA LYS A 96 1.22 9.15 0.06
C LYS A 96 0.24 10.09 -0.65
N HIS A 97 -0.54 9.57 -1.60
CA HIS A 97 -1.43 10.37 -2.45
C HIS A 97 -2.89 10.12 -2.09
N ILE A 98 -3.64 11.15 -1.73
CA ILE A 98 -5.03 11.02 -1.22
C ILE A 98 -5.95 10.28 -2.20
N GLY A 99 -5.90 10.62 -3.50
CA GLY A 99 -6.70 9.96 -4.53
C GLY A 99 -6.34 8.48 -4.70
N LEU A 100 -5.07 8.12 -4.59
CA LEU A 100 -4.64 6.73 -4.63
C LEU A 100 -4.99 5.97 -3.36
N THR A 101 -4.95 6.63 -2.21
CA THR A 101 -5.38 6.05 -0.93
C THR A 101 -6.85 5.69 -0.97
N GLU A 102 -7.71 6.56 -1.54
CA GLU A 102 -9.12 6.22 -1.75
C GLU A 102 -9.31 5.00 -2.65
N ILE A 103 -8.53 4.90 -3.73
CA ILE A 103 -8.57 3.75 -4.66
C ILE A 103 -8.12 2.47 -3.94
N LEU A 104 -7.03 2.55 -3.17
CA LEU A 104 -6.53 1.44 -2.36
C LEU A 104 -7.61 0.97 -1.39
N VAL A 105 -8.16 1.86 -0.57
CA VAL A 105 -9.16 1.52 0.46
C VAL A 105 -10.48 1.02 -0.14
N SER A 106 -10.86 1.55 -1.30
CA SER A 106 -12.07 1.12 -2.02
C SER A 106 -11.87 -0.18 -2.82
N SER A 107 -10.63 -0.65 -2.94
CA SER A 107 -10.33 -1.88 -3.66
C SER A 107 -10.85 -3.11 -2.91
N ARG A 108 -11.37 -4.08 -3.69
CA ARG A 108 -11.80 -5.40 -3.19
C ARG A 108 -10.68 -6.21 -2.52
N PHE A 109 -9.42 -5.79 -2.71
CA PHE A 109 -8.25 -6.48 -2.15
C PHE A 109 -7.79 -5.88 -0.83
N TRP A 110 -8.20 -4.67 -0.46
CA TRP A 110 -7.65 -4.00 0.71
C TRP A 110 -8.26 -4.53 2.01
N LEU A 111 -9.58 -4.56 2.05
CA LEU A 111 -10.36 -5.17 3.12
C LEU A 111 -11.20 -6.30 2.54
N PRO A 112 -11.62 -7.26 3.37
CA PRO A 112 -12.49 -8.29 2.88
C PRO A 112 -13.81 -7.68 2.37
N PRO A 113 -14.40 -8.24 1.31
CA PRO A 113 -15.75 -7.86 0.91
C PRO A 113 -16.66 -8.00 2.14
N LYS A 114 -17.54 -7.01 2.37
CA LYS A 114 -18.47 -6.99 3.49
C LYS A 114 -19.24 -8.32 3.53
N SER A 115 -18.76 -9.27 4.33
CA SER A 115 -19.43 -10.54 4.52
C SER A 115 -20.67 -10.23 5.35
N PRO A 116 -21.89 -10.48 4.84
CA PRO A 116 -23.10 -10.06 5.53
C PRO A 116 -23.26 -10.76 6.88
N ILE A 117 -22.63 -11.92 7.10
CA ILE A 117 -22.78 -12.71 8.32
C ILE A 117 -21.51 -13.56 8.50
N GLY A 118 -20.64 -13.21 9.45
CA GLY A 118 -19.53 -14.07 9.88
C GLY A 118 -18.19 -13.36 9.99
N ALA A 119 -17.59 -13.44 11.19
CA ALA A 119 -16.21 -13.01 11.42
C ALA A 119 -15.28 -13.79 10.49
N ILE A 120 -14.50 -13.08 9.69
CA ILE A 120 -13.49 -13.71 8.84
C ILE A 120 -12.40 -14.24 9.76
N GLN A 121 -12.12 -15.54 9.67
CA GLN A 121 -11.03 -16.14 10.42
C GLN A 121 -9.72 -15.40 10.10
N GLY A 122 -8.90 -15.15 11.12
CA GLY A 122 -7.67 -14.35 10.97
C GLY A 122 -6.75 -14.84 9.83
N HIS A 123 -6.71 -16.16 9.61
CA HIS A 123 -5.92 -16.71 8.50
C HIS A 123 -6.50 -16.39 7.11
N ALA A 124 -7.82 -16.38 6.96
CA ALA A 124 -8.47 -15.99 5.72
C ALA A 124 -8.25 -14.49 5.45
N PHE A 125 -8.36 -13.65 6.48
CA PHE A 125 -8.06 -12.21 6.38
C PHE A 125 -6.64 -11.96 5.84
N GLU A 126 -5.67 -12.66 6.41
CA GLU A 126 -4.27 -12.56 6.03
C GLU A 126 -3.99 -12.94 4.56
N LYS A 127 -4.63 -13.99 4.06
CA LYS A 127 -4.41 -14.49 2.69
C LYS A 127 -5.23 -13.79 1.62
N GLN A 128 -6.39 -13.24 1.99
CA GLN A 128 -7.37 -12.70 1.03
C GLN A 128 -7.26 -11.19 0.87
N THR A 129 -6.50 -10.51 1.73
CA THR A 129 -6.40 -9.05 1.71
C THR A 129 -4.95 -8.57 1.72
N LEU A 130 -4.68 -7.47 1.04
CA LEU A 130 -3.38 -6.79 1.05
C LEU A 130 -3.02 -6.29 2.44
N LEU A 131 -3.99 -5.78 3.20
CA LEU A 131 -3.77 -5.35 4.58
C LEU A 131 -3.45 -6.54 5.48
N GLY A 132 -4.23 -7.62 5.38
CA GLY A 132 -3.97 -8.84 6.13
C GLY A 132 -2.61 -9.43 5.81
N PHE A 133 -2.23 -9.48 4.53
CA PHE A 133 -0.91 -9.90 4.10
C PHE A 133 0.19 -9.09 4.78
N LEU A 134 0.11 -7.75 4.73
CA LEU A 134 1.07 -6.86 5.38
C LEU A 134 1.17 -7.10 6.89
N MET A 135 0.03 -7.26 7.57
CA MET A 135 -0.01 -7.52 9.01
C MET A 135 0.50 -8.92 9.37
N GLY A 136 0.41 -9.86 8.43
CA GLY A 136 0.89 -11.23 8.53
C GLY A 136 2.38 -11.41 8.19
N LEU A 137 3.05 -10.34 7.75
CA LEU A 137 4.49 -10.38 7.52
C LEU A 137 5.23 -10.53 8.83
N THR A 138 5.92 -11.66 8.98
CA THR A 138 6.68 -11.99 10.17
C THR A 138 8.01 -12.62 9.78
N SER A 139 9.02 -12.45 10.63
CA SER A 139 10.26 -13.19 10.56
C SER A 139 10.15 -14.59 11.18
N MET A 140 8.99 -15.00 11.69
CA MET A 140 8.82 -16.33 12.26
C MET A 140 8.28 -17.32 11.23
N SER A 141 8.81 -18.55 11.25
CA SER A 141 8.24 -19.65 10.47
C SER A 141 6.79 -19.88 10.90
N ARG A 142 5.88 -20.01 9.94
CA ARG A 142 4.49 -20.40 10.20
C ARG A 142 4.35 -21.89 10.47
N ASP A 143 5.33 -22.68 10.04
CA ASP A 143 5.39 -24.11 10.30
C ASP A 143 6.27 -24.33 11.55
N PRO A 144 5.68 -24.75 12.69
CA PRO A 144 6.42 -24.95 13.92
C PRO A 144 7.43 -26.10 13.82
N SER A 145 7.29 -26.99 12.82
CA SER A 145 8.24 -28.06 12.56
C SER A 145 9.45 -27.61 11.73
N LYS A 146 9.36 -26.43 11.09
CA LYS A 146 10.46 -25.85 10.33
C LYS A 146 11.20 -24.83 11.18
N PRO A 147 12.54 -24.90 11.22
CA PRO A 147 13.31 -23.84 11.84
C PRO A 147 13.00 -22.52 11.14
N CYS A 148 12.98 -21.46 11.94
CA CYS A 148 12.92 -20.10 11.46
C CYS A 148 13.93 -19.92 10.32
N GLU A 149 13.53 -19.35 9.16
CA GLU A 149 14.44 -19.13 8.01
C GLU A 149 15.70 -18.34 8.39
N PHE A 150 15.64 -17.63 9.53
CA PHE A 150 16.68 -16.80 10.11
C PHE A 150 17.67 -17.58 10.98
N PHE A 151 17.25 -18.69 11.58
CA PHE A 151 18.05 -19.49 12.50
C PHE A 151 18.09 -20.92 12.00
N GLN A 152 18.91 -21.16 10.97
CA GLN A 152 19.18 -22.51 10.50
C GLN A 152 19.86 -23.28 11.64
N ARG A 153 19.11 -24.18 12.28
CA ARG A 153 19.53 -25.02 13.40
C ARG A 153 20.11 -24.17 14.55
N PRO A 154 19.24 -23.54 15.36
CA PRO A 154 19.67 -22.64 16.45
C PRO A 154 20.68 -23.28 17.42
N THR A 155 20.63 -24.62 17.56
CA THR A 155 21.54 -25.42 18.37
C THR A 155 22.94 -25.60 17.77
N GLU A 156 23.11 -25.33 16.48
CA GLU A 156 24.39 -25.42 15.75
C GLU A 156 25.02 -24.05 15.50
N GLN A 157 24.27 -22.95 15.64
CA GLN A 157 24.79 -21.60 15.47
C GLN A 157 25.54 -21.15 16.72
N SER A 158 26.72 -20.56 16.52
CA SER A 158 27.43 -19.88 17.58
C SER A 158 26.65 -18.65 18.07
N HIS A 159 26.91 -18.24 19.31
CA HIS A 159 26.31 -17.04 19.88
C HIS A 159 26.60 -15.78 19.02
N ALA A 160 27.78 -15.70 18.39
CA ALA A 160 28.16 -14.59 17.54
C ALA A 160 27.33 -14.55 16.24
N GLU A 161 27.10 -15.69 15.60
CA GLU A 161 26.26 -15.80 14.40
C GLU A 161 24.81 -15.45 14.71
N MET A 162 24.27 -15.93 15.82
CA MET A 162 22.91 -15.60 16.26
C MET A 162 22.76 -14.08 16.50
N GLN A 163 23.74 -13.43 17.12
CA GLN A 163 23.74 -11.97 17.31
C GLN A 163 23.81 -11.21 15.99
N ALA A 164 24.64 -11.66 15.04
CA ALA A 164 24.75 -11.04 13.72
C ALA A 164 23.42 -11.13 12.95
N THR A 165 22.76 -12.29 12.95
CA THR A 165 21.43 -12.47 12.35
C THR A 165 20.40 -11.54 12.99
N MET A 166 20.36 -11.46 14.32
CA MET A 166 19.45 -10.57 15.05
C MET A 166 19.70 -9.08 14.73
N ALA A 167 20.96 -8.68 14.62
CA ALA A 167 21.33 -7.31 14.25
C ALA A 167 20.89 -6.96 12.82
N ASN A 168 21.06 -7.89 11.87
CA ASN A 168 20.60 -7.71 10.49
C ASN A 168 19.08 -7.61 10.40
N LEU A 169 18.37 -8.51 11.10
CA LEU A 169 16.92 -8.48 11.22
C LEU A 169 16.40 -7.15 11.75
N ARG A 170 16.97 -6.68 12.86
CA ARG A 170 16.62 -5.41 13.48
C ARG A 170 16.90 -4.25 12.55
N THR A 171 18.03 -4.26 11.84
CA THR A 171 18.37 -3.22 10.86
C THR A 171 17.36 -3.18 9.71
N HIS A 172 16.95 -4.34 9.19
CA HIS A 172 15.92 -4.43 8.15
C HIS A 172 14.57 -3.90 8.63
N LEU A 173 14.12 -4.31 9.83
CA LEU A 173 12.89 -3.84 10.44
C LEU A 173 12.92 -2.33 10.74
N ASP A 174 14.03 -1.82 11.28
CA ASP A 174 14.19 -0.39 11.57
C ASP A 174 14.27 0.44 10.27
N SER A 175 14.84 -0.11 9.20
CA SER A 175 14.79 0.53 7.88
C SER A 175 13.37 0.57 7.33
N PHE A 176 12.63 -0.53 7.47
CA PHE A 176 11.22 -0.62 7.10
C PHE A 176 10.37 0.39 7.88
N ILE A 177 10.49 0.42 9.21
CA ILE A 177 9.75 1.34 10.10
C ILE A 177 10.08 2.81 9.79
N ARG A 178 11.36 3.15 9.56
CA ARG A 178 11.78 4.53 9.24
C ARG A 178 11.32 5.00 7.86
N LYS A 179 11.18 4.08 6.91
CA LYS A 179 10.70 4.39 5.55
C LYS A 179 9.20 4.63 5.50
N THR A 180 8.44 4.09 6.44
CA THR A 180 7.04 4.49 6.62
C THR A 180 7.01 6.00 6.90
N PRO A 181 6.47 6.83 6.00
CA PRO A 181 6.57 8.27 6.13
C PRO A 181 6.03 8.74 7.48
N GLN A 182 6.79 9.59 8.16
CA GLN A 182 6.29 10.34 9.34
C GLN A 182 5.03 11.17 9.03
N GLY A 183 4.63 11.28 7.75
CA GLY A 183 3.38 11.90 7.30
C GLY A 183 2.09 11.25 7.82
N LEU A 184 2.12 10.00 8.30
CA LEU A 184 0.99 9.38 9.01
C LEU A 184 0.83 9.88 10.46
N ARG A 185 1.83 10.58 11.02
CA ARG A 185 1.70 11.31 12.30
C ARG A 185 1.25 12.77 12.13
N GLY A 186 1.25 13.30 10.90
CA GLY A 186 1.02 14.72 10.61
C GLY A 186 -0.39 15.07 10.13
N THR A 187 -1.19 14.11 9.67
CA THR A 187 -2.60 14.33 9.31
C THR A 187 -3.49 14.18 10.53
N HIS A 188 -3.21 14.98 11.57
CA HIS A 188 -4.29 15.50 12.40
C HIS A 188 -5.02 16.51 11.53
N ILE A 189 -5.90 15.99 10.67
CA ILE A 189 -6.95 16.79 10.04
C ILE A 189 -7.68 17.45 11.20
N GLY A 190 -7.52 18.76 11.31
CA GLY A 190 -8.45 19.61 12.03
C GLY A 190 -9.80 19.44 11.37
N SER A 191 -10.58 18.45 11.83
CA SER A 191 -11.99 18.34 11.52
C SER A 191 -12.76 19.25 12.50
N GLU A 192 -12.53 20.56 12.40
CA GLU A 192 -13.48 21.54 12.95
C GLU A 192 -14.80 21.52 12.17
N THR A 193 -14.82 20.94 10.96
CA THR A 193 -16.02 20.80 10.13
C THR A 193 -17.01 19.74 10.61
N THR A 194 -16.65 18.88 11.57
CA THR A 194 -17.58 17.86 12.12
C THR A 194 -18.24 18.30 13.44
N ARG A 195 -17.83 19.44 14.03
CA ARG A 195 -18.49 19.99 15.23
C ARG A 195 -19.69 20.90 14.93
N GLU A 196 -19.75 21.48 13.74
CA GLU A 196 -20.88 22.35 13.35
C GLU A 196 -22.13 21.56 12.93
N LEU A 197 -21.99 20.37 12.33
CA LEU A 197 -23.14 19.53 11.96
C LEU A 197 -23.90 18.96 13.18
N THR A 198 -23.21 18.67 14.29
CA THR A 198 -23.87 18.21 15.53
C THR A 198 -24.53 19.34 16.33
N LYS A 199 -24.18 20.61 16.08
CA LYS A 199 -24.85 21.75 16.74
C LYS A 199 -26.14 22.16 16.04
N GLU A 200 -26.18 22.08 14.71
CA GLU A 200 -27.39 22.39 13.94
C GLU A 200 -28.49 21.32 14.10
N GLU A 201 -28.12 20.02 14.15
CA GLU A 201 -29.09 18.95 14.46
C GLU A 201 -29.60 18.99 15.91
N ALA A 202 -28.76 19.39 16.87
CA ALA A 202 -29.20 19.52 18.26
C ALA A 202 -30.12 20.74 18.50
N ALA A 203 -29.96 21.83 17.74
CA ALA A 203 -30.84 23.00 17.84
C ALA A 203 -32.24 22.76 17.24
N SER A 204 -32.34 21.92 16.20
CA SER A 204 -33.61 21.53 15.59
C SER A 204 -34.50 20.68 16.51
N LEU A 205 -33.90 19.87 17.39
CA LEU A 205 -34.63 18.94 18.27
C LEU A 205 -35.25 19.59 19.51
N TYR A 206 -34.91 20.85 19.82
CA TYR A 206 -35.48 21.58 20.97
C TYR A 206 -36.49 22.68 20.60
N ALA A 207 -36.73 22.94 19.31
CA ALA A 207 -37.65 23.99 18.86
C ALA A 207 -39.12 23.55 18.70
N THR A 208 -39.42 22.26 18.85
CA THR A 208 -40.77 21.71 18.56
C THR A 208 -41.70 21.59 19.77
N ASP A 209 -41.28 21.96 20.98
CA ASP A 209 -42.07 21.73 22.21
C ASP A 209 -42.68 23.01 22.83
N ALA A 210 -42.66 24.14 22.12
CA ALA A 210 -43.08 25.45 22.66
C ALA A 210 -44.32 26.07 22.00
N THR A 211 -45.18 25.29 21.34
CA THR A 211 -46.49 25.77 20.84
C THR A 211 -47.59 24.74 21.08
N SER A 212 -47.97 24.58 22.34
CA SER A 212 -49.30 24.05 22.68
C SER A 212 -49.75 24.60 24.03
N THR A 213 -50.29 25.81 24.01
CA THR A 213 -51.33 26.29 24.95
C THR A 213 -52.15 27.36 24.25
#